data_AF-A0A1V6FAI8-F1
#
_entry.id   AF-A0A1V6FAI8-F1
#
_cell.length_a   1.000
_cell.length_b   1.000
_cell.length_c   1.000
_cell.angle_alpha   90.00
_cell.angle_beta   90.00
_cell.angle_gamma   90.00
#
_symmetry.space_group_name_H-M   'P 1'
#
loop_
_entity.id
_entity.type
_entity.pdbx_description
1 polymer ?
#
loop_
_entity_poly.entity_id
_entity_poly.type
_entity_poly.pdbx_seq_one_letter_code
_entity_poly.pdbx_strand_id
1 'polypeptide(L)'
;MTNQKTKFDYSKVESKEDLRYWGLHPKKGRLHIDTKRYKKICEIERFTEFIPSGLFQNRNTHYFIPNKQKRHDYKYNLFRDLILQLKEDWFCEYKNVFAAIKTPEEAYQNLRLDMIAHSSGSDDLDEIEFDAMIHSFNRIKKYNEIINSLYFQFIQKITSEITRYMLLVCNDLGYKSNDFSIDAFFKFSDGLIKDKSQPKINKFRKYNAFNLLNKINNFLKHNTLRSYEQLKKHYPKNVRTKGVDGCKIDYENGMYAGDWIIIKPDYIDKLFDKLIIFFEDYCSIILKENIKEADWNYDDYFRDAFKVFQFPNAYYGIR
;
A
#
# COMPACT_ATOMS: atom_id res chain seq x y z
N MET A 1 -25.66 13.62 -45.20
CA MET A 1 -26.43 13.52 -43.94
C MET A 1 -25.71 14.32 -42.86
N THR A 2 -26.26 15.48 -42.53
CA THR A 2 -25.77 16.39 -41.50
C THR A 2 -26.06 15.79 -40.12
N ASN A 3 -25.02 15.34 -39.40
CA ASN A 3 -25.11 14.95 -38.00
C ASN A 3 -25.43 16.19 -37.14
N GLN A 4 -26.71 16.56 -37.02
CA GLN A 4 -27.15 17.50 -35.99
C GLN A 4 -26.86 16.88 -34.62
N LYS A 5 -25.78 17.33 -33.98
CA LYS A 5 -25.48 17.04 -32.58
C LYS A 5 -26.56 17.69 -31.71
N THR A 6 -27.61 16.96 -31.37
CA THR A 6 -28.66 17.42 -30.46
C THR A 6 -28.06 17.73 -29.08
N LYS A 7 -28.04 19.02 -28.72
CA LYS A 7 -27.71 19.52 -27.38
C LYS A 7 -28.90 19.21 -26.45
N PHE A 8 -28.64 18.75 -25.22
CA PHE A 8 -29.74 18.49 -24.27
C PHE A 8 -30.44 19.81 -23.91
N ASP A 9 -31.77 19.77 -23.92
CA ASP A 9 -32.62 20.87 -23.47
C ASP A 9 -32.90 20.72 -21.97
N TYR A 10 -32.32 21.61 -21.18
CA TYR A 10 -32.48 21.63 -19.71
C TYR A 10 -33.69 22.43 -19.24
N SER A 11 -34.44 23.08 -20.14
CA SER A 11 -35.62 23.89 -19.77
C SER A 11 -36.74 23.07 -19.12
N LYS A 12 -36.71 21.74 -19.27
CA LYS A 12 -37.69 20.79 -18.75
C LYS A 12 -37.20 19.98 -17.55
N VAL A 13 -36.00 20.25 -17.04
CA VAL A 13 -35.39 19.49 -15.96
C VAL A 13 -35.29 20.36 -14.71
N GLU A 14 -36.25 20.17 -13.81
CA GLU A 14 -36.42 21.02 -12.62
C GLU A 14 -36.05 20.32 -11.30
N SER A 15 -36.18 18.99 -11.22
CA SER A 15 -35.95 18.25 -9.98
C SER A 15 -34.47 17.95 -9.73
N LYS A 16 -33.98 18.25 -8.52
CA LYS A 16 -32.64 17.87 -8.04
C LYS A 16 -32.44 16.36 -7.95
N GLU A 17 -33.52 15.59 -7.89
CA GLU A 17 -33.50 14.12 -7.88
C GLU A 17 -33.29 13.52 -9.27
N ASP A 18 -33.26 14.34 -10.33
CA ASP A 18 -32.96 13.91 -11.68
C ASP A 18 -31.45 14.11 -11.97
N LEU A 19 -30.72 13.05 -12.33
CA LEU A 19 -29.30 13.16 -12.74
C LEU A 19 -29.09 14.24 -13.82
N ARG A 20 -30.05 14.41 -14.72
CA ARG A 20 -29.97 15.38 -15.82
C ARG A 20 -29.95 16.82 -15.31
N TYR A 21 -30.53 17.10 -14.13
CA TYR A 21 -30.49 18.43 -13.51
C TYR A 21 -29.04 18.86 -13.29
N TRP A 22 -28.22 17.92 -12.83
CA TRP A 22 -26.78 18.06 -12.60
C TRP A 22 -25.94 17.98 -13.88
N GLY A 23 -26.56 17.84 -15.06
CA GLY A 23 -25.82 17.68 -16.32
C GLY A 23 -25.22 16.29 -16.51
N LEU A 24 -25.69 15.29 -15.77
CA LEU A 24 -25.25 13.90 -15.88
C LEU A 24 -26.25 13.11 -16.74
N HIS A 25 -25.76 12.49 -17.80
CA HIS A 25 -26.58 11.82 -18.82
C HIS A 25 -26.13 10.36 -19.02
N PRO A 26 -26.82 9.38 -18.41
CA PRO A 26 -26.56 7.97 -18.68
C PRO A 26 -26.89 7.63 -20.15
N LYS A 27 -25.92 7.09 -20.89
CA LYS A 27 -26.10 6.69 -22.30
C LYS A 27 -25.24 5.48 -22.62
N LYS A 28 -25.87 4.42 -23.18
CA LYS A 28 -25.20 3.17 -23.58
C LYS A 28 -24.29 2.58 -22.48
N GLY A 29 -24.76 2.58 -21.23
CA GLY A 29 -24.02 2.07 -20.07
C GLY A 29 -22.88 2.96 -19.57
N ARG A 30 -22.61 4.11 -20.20
CA ARG A 30 -21.61 5.09 -19.77
C ARG A 30 -22.26 6.38 -19.29
N LEU A 31 -21.51 7.18 -18.54
CA LEU A 31 -21.94 8.51 -18.12
C LEU A 31 -21.40 9.60 -19.05
N HIS A 32 -22.30 10.42 -19.59
CA HIS A 32 -21.95 11.61 -20.36
C HIS A 32 -22.23 12.86 -19.51
N ILE A 33 -21.25 13.74 -19.38
CA ILE A 33 -21.28 14.85 -18.43
C ILE A 33 -21.20 16.16 -19.20
N ASP A 34 -22.22 16.99 -19.07
CA ASP A 34 -22.18 18.39 -19.49
C ASP A 34 -21.44 19.18 -18.41
N THR A 35 -20.16 19.43 -18.63
CA THR A 35 -19.31 20.06 -17.62
C THR A 35 -19.72 21.47 -17.29
N LYS A 36 -20.31 22.22 -18.24
CA LYS A 36 -20.81 23.57 -17.97
C LYS A 36 -22.02 23.54 -17.05
N ARG A 37 -22.97 22.64 -17.33
CA ARG A 37 -24.13 22.44 -16.45
C ARG A 37 -23.71 21.92 -15.08
N TYR A 38 -22.88 20.87 -15.04
CA TYR A 38 -22.38 20.28 -13.80
C TYR A 38 -21.70 21.31 -12.90
N LYS A 39 -20.75 22.08 -13.44
CA LYS A 39 -20.09 23.17 -12.71
C LYS A 39 -21.09 24.18 -12.15
N LYS A 40 -21.95 24.73 -13.02
CA LYS A 40 -22.91 25.77 -12.65
C LYS A 40 -23.81 25.28 -11.51
N ILE A 41 -24.34 24.06 -11.60
CA ILE A 41 -25.27 23.54 -10.60
C ILE A 41 -24.53 23.21 -9.29
N CYS A 42 -23.37 22.56 -9.34
CA CYS A 42 -22.58 22.32 -8.12
C CYS A 42 -22.18 23.62 -7.41
N GLU A 43 -21.88 24.70 -8.14
CA GLU A 43 -21.60 26.03 -7.54
C GLU A 43 -22.85 26.64 -6.89
N ILE A 44 -24.02 26.57 -7.54
CA ILE A 44 -25.30 27.05 -6.99
C ILE A 44 -25.67 26.28 -5.71
N GLU A 45 -25.48 24.98 -5.72
CA GLU A 45 -25.85 24.06 -4.63
C GLU A 45 -24.75 23.90 -3.57
N ARG A 46 -23.62 24.61 -3.72
CA ARG A 46 -22.46 24.61 -2.81
C ARG A 46 -21.75 23.25 -2.65
N PHE A 47 -21.79 22.41 -3.68
CA PHE A 47 -21.07 21.13 -3.78
C PHE A 47 -19.75 21.24 -4.57
N THR A 48 -18.94 22.26 -4.26
CA THR A 48 -17.74 22.59 -5.05
C THR A 48 -16.61 21.57 -4.94
N GLU A 49 -16.58 20.75 -3.89
CA GLU A 49 -15.62 19.67 -3.66
C GLU A 49 -15.79 18.51 -4.63
N PHE A 50 -16.98 18.35 -5.23
CA PHE A 50 -17.27 17.35 -6.25
C PHE A 50 -16.93 17.85 -7.67
N ILE A 51 -16.18 18.95 -7.77
CA ILE A 51 -15.73 19.54 -9.04
C ILE A 51 -14.22 19.31 -9.19
N PRO A 52 -13.78 18.27 -9.91
CA PRO A 52 -12.36 18.03 -10.15
C PRO A 52 -11.74 19.15 -10.98
N SER A 53 -10.55 19.62 -10.59
CA SER A 53 -9.84 20.68 -11.30
C SER A 53 -9.53 20.34 -12.77
N GLY A 54 -9.25 19.06 -13.06
CA GLY A 54 -9.00 18.56 -14.41
C GLY A 54 -10.26 18.42 -15.30
N LEU A 55 -11.46 18.59 -14.74
CA LEU A 55 -12.72 18.38 -15.46
C LEU A 55 -12.97 19.43 -16.57
N PHE A 56 -12.25 20.55 -16.60
CA PHE A 56 -12.51 21.64 -17.54
C PHE A 56 -11.40 21.87 -18.57
N GLN A 57 -10.47 20.94 -18.72
CA GLN A 57 -9.49 21.00 -19.81
C GLN A 57 -10.19 21.04 -21.18
N ASN A 58 -9.61 21.77 -22.14
CA ASN A 58 -10.20 21.97 -23.47
C ASN A 58 -10.53 20.64 -24.17
N ARG A 59 -11.72 20.56 -24.78
CA ARG A 59 -12.23 19.33 -25.42
C ARG A 59 -12.87 19.61 -26.77
N ASN A 60 -12.76 18.62 -27.66
CA ASN A 60 -13.41 18.64 -28.96
C ASN A 60 -14.87 18.12 -28.92
N THR A 61 -15.33 17.58 -27.78
CA THR A 61 -16.66 17.02 -27.59
C THR A 61 -17.52 17.89 -26.66
N HIS A 62 -18.84 17.87 -26.88
CA HIS A 62 -19.79 18.62 -26.03
C HIS A 62 -19.98 18.03 -24.64
N TYR A 63 -19.88 16.70 -24.53
CA TYR A 63 -19.92 16.00 -23.25
C TYR A 63 -18.55 15.42 -22.95
N PHE A 64 -18.23 15.43 -21.66
CA PHE A 64 -17.17 14.63 -21.10
C PHE A 64 -17.66 13.21 -20.88
N ILE A 65 -16.83 12.23 -21.18
CA ILE A 65 -17.08 10.84 -20.84
C ILE A 65 -15.87 10.42 -20.00
N PRO A 66 -16.06 9.98 -18.75
CA PRO A 66 -14.94 9.54 -17.95
C PRO A 66 -14.14 8.43 -18.65
N ASN A 67 -12.85 8.31 -18.33
CA ASN A 67 -11.98 7.34 -19.01
C ASN A 67 -12.30 5.91 -18.59
N LYS A 68 -12.76 5.72 -17.35
CA LYS A 68 -13.10 4.42 -16.76
C LYS A 68 -14.53 4.40 -16.23
N GLN A 69 -15.06 3.23 -15.88
CA GLN A 69 -16.39 3.13 -15.25
C GLN A 69 -16.25 3.14 -13.73
N LYS A 70 -15.36 2.31 -13.20
CA LYS A 70 -15.15 2.10 -11.77
C LYS A 70 -13.79 2.62 -11.33
N ARG A 71 -13.68 2.97 -10.04
CA ARG A 71 -12.42 3.45 -9.45
C ARG A 71 -11.25 2.48 -9.64
N HIS A 72 -11.49 1.17 -9.46
CA HIS A 72 -10.46 0.12 -9.60
C HIS A 72 -10.24 -0.38 -11.03
N ASP A 73 -10.94 0.21 -12.02
CA ASP A 73 -10.52 0.06 -13.43
C ASP A 73 -9.22 0.84 -13.71
N TYR A 74 -8.88 1.80 -12.84
CA TYR A 74 -7.52 2.31 -12.67
C TYR A 74 -6.76 1.36 -11.74
N LYS A 75 -5.77 0.65 -12.29
CA LYS A 75 -4.96 -0.29 -11.53
C LYS A 75 -4.07 0.44 -10.51
N TYR A 76 -3.76 1.71 -10.76
CA TYR A 76 -3.12 2.57 -9.76
C TYR A 76 -3.91 2.61 -8.44
N ASN A 77 -5.22 2.85 -8.51
CA ASN A 77 -6.08 2.91 -7.33
C ASN A 77 -6.13 1.57 -6.59
N LEU A 78 -6.14 0.47 -7.35
CA LEU A 78 -6.12 -0.88 -6.79
C LEU A 78 -4.84 -1.10 -5.94
N PHE A 79 -3.65 -0.79 -6.47
CA PHE A 79 -2.40 -0.90 -5.71
C PHE A 79 -2.32 0.11 -4.57
N ARG A 80 -2.71 1.37 -4.80
CA ARG A 80 -2.65 2.43 -3.81
C ARG A 80 -3.49 2.09 -2.58
N ASP A 81 -4.73 1.66 -2.78
CA ASP A 81 -5.62 1.31 -1.68
C ASP A 81 -5.10 0.12 -0.88
N LEU A 82 -4.62 -0.93 -1.55
CA LEU A 82 -4.00 -2.08 -0.88
C LEU A 82 -2.84 -1.63 0.01
N ILE A 83 -1.96 -0.79 -0.52
CA ILE A 83 -0.77 -0.34 0.21
C ILE A 83 -1.17 0.56 1.38
N LEU A 84 -2.17 1.42 1.20
CA LEU A 84 -2.68 2.27 2.28
C LEU A 84 -3.37 1.46 3.38
N GLN A 85 -4.11 0.42 3.02
CA GLN A 85 -4.70 -0.50 3.98
C GLN A 85 -3.62 -1.24 4.77
N LEU A 86 -2.59 -1.79 4.10
CA LEU A 86 -1.46 -2.42 4.80
C LEU A 86 -0.69 -1.43 5.69
N LYS A 87 -0.62 -0.16 5.28
CA LYS A 87 -0.03 0.92 6.09
C LYS A 87 -0.88 1.19 7.32
N GLU A 88 -2.19 1.29 7.17
CA GLU A 88 -3.13 1.46 8.28
C GLU A 88 -3.04 0.29 9.26
N ASP A 89 -3.11 -0.95 8.78
CA ASP A 89 -2.90 -2.16 9.59
C ASP A 89 -1.58 -2.06 10.38
N TRP A 90 -0.49 -1.66 9.73
CA TRP A 90 0.81 -1.52 10.39
C TRP A 90 0.78 -0.54 11.56
N PHE A 91 0.25 0.67 11.34
CA PHE A 91 0.28 1.74 12.33
C PHE A 91 -0.78 1.59 13.42
N CYS A 92 -1.96 1.05 13.08
CA CYS A 92 -3.10 0.97 13.99
C CYS A 92 -3.18 -0.37 14.73
N GLU A 93 -2.71 -1.47 14.13
CA GLU A 93 -2.84 -2.81 14.70
C GLU A 93 -1.48 -3.42 15.07
N TYR A 94 -0.60 -3.66 14.09
CA TYR A 94 0.61 -4.45 14.30
C TYR A 94 1.61 -3.77 15.25
N LYS A 95 1.80 -2.45 15.14
CA LYS A 95 2.67 -1.71 16.08
C LYS A 95 2.21 -1.85 17.53
N ASN A 96 0.90 -1.79 17.77
CA ASN A 96 0.33 -1.93 19.10
C ASN A 96 0.53 -3.35 19.64
N VAL A 97 0.33 -4.37 18.80
CA VAL A 97 0.62 -5.76 19.17
C VAL A 97 2.10 -5.96 19.52
N PHE A 98 3.02 -5.34 18.76
CA PHE A 98 4.45 -5.48 19.02
C PHE A 98 4.86 -4.77 20.32
N ALA A 99 4.25 -3.61 20.60
CA ALA A 99 4.48 -2.86 21.83
C ALA A 99 3.94 -3.58 23.08
N ALA A 100 2.93 -4.45 22.94
CA ALA A 100 2.39 -5.25 24.04
C ALA A 100 3.30 -6.42 24.48
N ILE A 101 4.38 -6.69 23.76
CA ILE A 101 5.30 -7.79 24.08
C ILE A 101 6.20 -7.38 25.22
N LYS A 102 6.13 -8.14 26.33
CA LYS A 102 6.93 -7.91 27.54
C LYS A 102 8.41 -7.69 27.21
N THR A 103 8.89 -6.48 27.47
CA THR A 103 10.26 -6.01 27.24
C THR A 103 11.22 -6.54 28.31
N PRO A 104 12.54 -6.47 28.11
CA PRO A 104 13.52 -6.74 29.16
C PRO A 104 13.35 -5.84 30.39
N GLU A 105 13.04 -4.57 30.18
CA GLU A 105 12.79 -3.62 31.28
C GLU A 105 11.55 -4.00 32.10
N GLU A 106 10.44 -4.35 31.45
CA GLU A 106 9.26 -4.84 32.18
C GLU A 106 9.53 -6.19 32.86
N ALA A 107 10.43 -7.03 32.32
CA ALA A 107 10.85 -8.26 32.98
C ALA A 107 11.72 -8.01 34.21
N TYR A 108 12.56 -6.97 34.18
CA TYR A 108 13.30 -6.47 35.34
C TYR A 108 12.34 -5.92 36.39
N GLN A 109 11.52 -4.92 36.04
CA GLN A 109 10.64 -4.24 36.99
C GLN A 109 9.63 -5.18 37.64
N ASN A 110 9.03 -6.10 36.87
CA ASN A 110 8.05 -7.02 37.43
C ASN A 110 8.68 -7.94 38.48
N LEU A 111 9.88 -8.50 38.21
CA LEU A 111 10.53 -9.39 39.18
C LEU A 111 11.03 -8.60 40.39
N ARG A 112 11.63 -7.44 40.16
CA ARG A 112 12.11 -6.55 41.22
C ARG A 112 10.99 -6.17 42.19
N LEU A 113 9.85 -5.72 41.68
CA LEU A 113 8.72 -5.31 42.52
C LEU A 113 8.09 -6.50 43.26
N ASP A 114 8.02 -7.66 42.62
CA ASP A 114 7.52 -8.90 43.22
C ASP A 114 8.39 -9.35 44.40
N MET A 115 9.72 -9.37 44.21
CA MET A 115 10.66 -9.74 45.27
C MET A 115 10.70 -8.71 46.41
N ILE A 116 10.63 -7.40 46.11
CA ILE A 116 10.53 -6.34 47.15
C ILE A 116 9.26 -6.54 47.98
N ALA A 117 8.13 -6.87 47.35
CA ALA A 117 6.87 -7.12 48.05
C ALA A 117 6.94 -8.34 49.00
N HIS A 118 7.92 -9.22 48.82
CA HIS A 118 8.13 -10.43 49.60
C HIS A 118 9.37 -10.39 50.51
N SER A 119 10.12 -9.29 50.51
CA SER A 119 11.27 -9.09 51.41
C SER A 119 10.83 -8.39 52.71
N SER A 120 11.49 -8.75 53.81
CA SER A 120 11.28 -8.19 55.15
C SER A 120 12.43 -7.32 55.66
N GLY A 121 13.51 -7.13 54.88
CA GLY A 121 14.71 -6.42 55.31
C GLY A 121 15.42 -5.69 54.17
N SER A 122 16.06 -4.56 54.49
CA SER A 122 16.82 -3.78 53.50
C SER A 122 18.04 -4.51 52.95
N ASP A 123 18.53 -5.53 53.66
CA ASP A 123 19.72 -6.29 53.32
C ASP A 123 19.51 -7.17 52.07
N ASP A 124 18.26 -7.49 51.73
CA ASP A 124 17.92 -8.32 50.55
C ASP A 124 17.92 -7.49 49.24
N LEU A 125 17.95 -6.15 49.32
CA LEU A 125 17.74 -5.29 48.15
C LEU A 125 18.81 -5.51 47.06
N ASP A 126 20.07 -5.68 47.45
CA ASP A 126 21.17 -5.89 46.49
C ASP A 126 21.02 -7.22 45.73
N GLU A 127 20.54 -8.27 46.42
CA GLU A 127 20.27 -9.59 45.80
C GLU A 127 19.08 -9.51 44.84
N ILE A 128 18.01 -8.80 45.24
CA ILE A 128 16.84 -8.57 44.40
C ILE A 128 17.22 -7.83 43.10
N GLU A 129 18.07 -6.80 43.21
CA GLU A 129 18.55 -6.06 42.04
C GLU A 129 19.35 -6.95 41.09
N PHE A 130 20.23 -7.80 41.64
CA PHE A 130 21.01 -8.75 40.85
C PHE A 130 20.14 -9.77 40.13
N ASP A 131 19.18 -10.39 40.82
CA ASP A 131 18.28 -11.39 40.23
C ASP A 131 17.38 -10.79 39.15
N ALA A 132 16.81 -9.61 39.41
CA ALA A 132 16.04 -8.86 38.42
C ALA A 132 16.87 -8.55 37.17
N MET A 133 18.14 -8.16 37.35
CA MET A 133 19.05 -7.88 36.25
C MET A 133 19.34 -9.13 35.41
N ILE A 134 19.63 -10.28 36.03
CA ILE A 134 19.85 -11.56 35.32
C ILE A 134 18.59 -11.99 34.56
N HIS A 135 17.41 -11.83 35.16
CA HIS A 135 16.14 -12.15 34.51
C HIS A 135 15.90 -11.27 33.27
N SER A 136 16.22 -9.97 33.35
CA SER A 136 16.20 -9.05 32.21
C SER A 136 17.16 -9.48 31.10
N PHE A 137 18.41 -9.82 31.43
CA PHE A 137 19.39 -10.29 30.45
C PHE A 137 18.92 -11.52 29.70
N ASN A 138 18.37 -12.51 30.41
CA ASN A 138 17.81 -13.70 29.81
C ASN A 138 16.63 -13.39 28.88
N ARG A 139 15.87 -12.33 29.17
CA ARG A 139 14.76 -11.86 28.32
C ARG A 139 15.23 -11.22 27.02
N ILE A 140 16.38 -10.53 26.98
CA ILE A 140 16.86 -9.80 25.79
C ILE A 140 16.88 -10.67 24.54
N LYS A 141 17.51 -11.85 24.62
CA LYS A 141 17.64 -12.76 23.48
C LYS A 141 16.28 -13.19 22.95
N LYS A 142 15.41 -13.69 23.84
CA LYS A 142 14.08 -14.18 23.47
C LYS A 142 13.18 -13.05 22.95
N TYR A 143 13.26 -11.86 23.53
CA TYR A 143 12.52 -10.67 23.08
C TYR A 143 12.90 -10.32 21.63
N ASN A 144 14.20 -10.24 21.34
CA ASN A 144 14.69 -9.93 19.99
C ASN A 144 14.31 -11.01 18.97
N GLU A 145 14.40 -12.30 19.33
CA GLU A 145 13.93 -13.41 18.49
C GLU A 145 12.45 -13.25 18.11
N ILE A 146 11.58 -13.01 19.11
CA ILE A 146 10.14 -12.88 18.90
C ILE A 146 9.81 -11.66 18.04
N ILE A 147 10.35 -10.49 18.40
CA ILE A 147 10.10 -9.24 17.68
C ILE A 147 10.54 -9.38 16.22
N ASN A 148 11.75 -9.88 15.97
CA ASN A 148 12.23 -10.07 14.59
C ASN A 148 11.34 -11.03 13.81
N SER A 149 10.92 -12.15 14.41
CA SER A 149 10.00 -13.10 13.76
C SER A 149 8.69 -12.44 13.34
N LEU A 150 8.09 -11.61 14.21
CA LEU A 150 6.87 -10.88 13.90
C LEU A 150 7.06 -9.82 12.80
N TYR A 151 8.18 -9.10 12.82
CA TYR A 151 8.57 -8.18 11.74
C TYR A 151 8.69 -8.91 10.40
N PHE A 152 9.32 -10.09 10.39
CA PHE A 152 9.48 -10.90 9.18
C PHE A 152 8.15 -11.46 8.67
N GLN A 153 7.26 -11.91 9.57
CA GLN A 153 5.91 -12.35 9.22
C GLN A 153 5.13 -11.22 8.54
N PHE A 154 5.19 -10.00 9.09
CA PHE A 154 4.52 -8.86 8.48
C PHE A 154 5.11 -8.50 7.11
N ILE A 155 6.42 -8.57 6.94
CA ILE A 155 7.08 -8.41 5.63
C ILE A 155 6.61 -9.45 4.61
N GLN A 156 6.46 -10.71 5.03
CA GLN A 156 5.93 -11.78 4.18
C GLN A 156 4.46 -11.53 3.82
N LYS A 157 3.64 -11.01 4.75
CA LYS A 157 2.26 -10.59 4.48
C LYS A 157 2.21 -9.48 3.42
N ILE A 158 2.97 -8.39 3.62
CA ILE A 158 3.07 -7.30 2.63
C ILE A 158 3.44 -7.84 1.26
N THR A 159 4.49 -8.67 1.19
CA THR A 159 4.97 -9.19 -0.10
C THR A 159 3.94 -10.09 -0.75
N SER A 160 3.25 -10.93 0.01
CA SER A 160 2.24 -11.87 -0.51
C SER A 160 1.02 -11.13 -1.05
N GLU A 161 0.53 -10.12 -0.34
CA GLU A 161 -0.59 -9.29 -0.78
C GLU A 161 -0.26 -8.47 -2.03
N ILE A 162 0.92 -7.87 -2.09
CA ILE A 162 1.38 -7.16 -3.29
C ILE A 162 1.51 -8.13 -4.47
N THR A 163 2.07 -9.32 -4.24
CA THR A 163 2.22 -10.37 -5.27
C THR A 163 0.87 -10.83 -5.79
N ARG A 164 -0.11 -10.99 -4.91
CA ARG A 164 -1.50 -11.31 -5.26
C ARG A 164 -2.10 -10.24 -6.18
N TYR A 165 -1.93 -8.96 -5.86
CA TYR A 165 -2.45 -7.87 -6.69
C TYR A 165 -1.69 -7.71 -8.02
N MET A 166 -0.37 -7.93 -8.01
CA MET A 166 0.41 -7.99 -9.26
C MET A 166 -0.12 -9.09 -10.19
N LEU A 167 -0.41 -10.27 -9.67
CA LEU A 167 -1.00 -11.36 -10.45
C LEU A 167 -2.40 -11.00 -10.97
N LEU A 168 -3.27 -10.43 -10.13
CA LEU A 168 -4.60 -9.95 -10.55
C LEU A 168 -4.49 -9.00 -11.75
N VAL A 169 -3.61 -8.00 -11.65
CA VAL A 169 -3.38 -7.04 -12.73
C VAL A 169 -2.78 -7.70 -13.96
N CYS A 170 -1.80 -8.60 -13.81
CA CYS A 170 -1.23 -9.32 -14.94
C CYS A 170 -2.26 -10.18 -15.66
N ASN A 171 -3.14 -10.87 -14.94
CA ASN A 171 -4.22 -11.68 -15.51
C ASN A 171 -5.20 -10.81 -16.31
N ASP A 172 -5.60 -9.66 -15.77
CA ASP A 172 -6.45 -8.69 -16.48
C ASP A 172 -5.80 -8.17 -17.78
N LEU A 173 -4.46 -8.18 -17.85
CA LEU A 173 -3.67 -7.79 -19.01
C LEU A 173 -3.35 -8.96 -19.95
N GLY A 174 -3.86 -10.15 -19.67
CA GLY A 174 -3.73 -11.34 -20.52
C GLY A 174 -2.59 -12.29 -20.17
N TYR A 175 -2.06 -12.24 -18.95
CA TYR A 175 -1.18 -13.29 -18.42
C TYR A 175 -1.97 -14.61 -18.26
N LYS A 176 -1.40 -15.73 -18.73
CA LYS A 176 -2.09 -17.04 -18.81
C LYS A 176 -1.34 -18.21 -18.14
N SER A 177 -0.20 -17.94 -17.49
CA SER A 177 0.56 -18.99 -16.82
C SER A 177 -0.17 -19.45 -15.55
N ASN A 178 -0.06 -20.74 -15.24
CA ASN A 178 -0.59 -21.32 -14.01
C ASN A 178 0.36 -21.11 -12.80
N ASP A 179 1.56 -20.59 -13.04
CA ASP A 179 2.54 -20.23 -12.00
C ASP A 179 2.90 -18.75 -12.11
N PHE A 180 3.29 -18.13 -10.98
CA PHE A 180 3.64 -16.72 -10.90
C PHE A 180 4.86 -16.49 -10.00
N SER A 181 5.86 -15.81 -10.56
CA SER A 181 7.07 -15.37 -9.85
C SER A 181 7.37 -13.90 -10.14
N ILE A 182 8.22 -13.27 -9.33
CA ILE A 182 8.66 -11.90 -9.56
C ILE A 182 9.39 -11.76 -10.91
N ASP A 183 10.17 -12.77 -11.30
CA ASP A 183 10.81 -12.78 -12.61
C ASP A 183 9.78 -12.87 -13.75
N ALA A 184 8.69 -13.63 -13.55
CA ALA A 184 7.59 -13.68 -14.52
C ALA A 184 6.87 -12.32 -14.61
N PHE A 185 6.64 -11.65 -13.47
CA PHE A 185 6.08 -10.30 -13.43
C PHE A 185 6.93 -9.31 -14.23
N PHE A 186 8.25 -9.30 -14.03
CA PHE A 186 9.16 -8.42 -14.77
C PHE A 186 9.14 -8.73 -16.27
N LYS A 187 9.30 -10.00 -16.66
CA LYS A 187 9.29 -10.41 -18.07
C LYS A 187 8.00 -10.04 -18.78
N PHE A 188 6.86 -10.34 -18.16
CA PHE A 188 5.55 -10.04 -18.73
C PHE A 188 5.35 -8.53 -18.86
N SER A 189 5.56 -7.78 -17.77
CA SER A 189 5.27 -6.36 -17.74
C SER A 189 6.20 -5.52 -18.60
N ASP A 190 7.52 -5.80 -18.59
CA ASP A 190 8.46 -5.13 -19.51
C ASP A 190 8.14 -5.49 -20.97
N GLY A 191 7.57 -6.68 -21.23
CA GLY A 191 7.11 -7.10 -22.55
C GLY A 191 5.90 -6.32 -23.07
N LEU A 192 5.13 -5.68 -22.20
CA LEU A 192 4.01 -4.80 -22.59
C LEU A 192 4.49 -3.42 -23.10
N ILE A 193 5.75 -3.06 -22.85
CA ILE A 193 6.34 -1.80 -23.30
C ILE A 193 6.59 -1.86 -24.81
N LYS A 194 5.75 -1.16 -25.59
CA LYS A 194 5.94 -1.04 -27.04
C LYS A 194 7.03 -0.03 -27.43
N ASP A 195 7.13 1.06 -26.67
CA ASP A 195 8.08 2.14 -26.90
C ASP A 195 9.39 1.86 -26.16
N LYS A 196 10.44 1.51 -26.91
CA LYS A 196 11.76 1.15 -26.37
C LYS A 196 12.48 2.31 -25.64
N SER A 197 12.01 3.55 -25.79
CA SER A 197 12.54 4.68 -25.02
C SER A 197 12.07 4.70 -23.56
N GLN A 198 10.96 4.01 -23.27
CA GLN A 198 10.41 3.95 -21.92
C GLN A 198 11.30 3.10 -21.00
N PRO A 199 11.46 3.50 -19.73
CA PRO A 199 12.24 2.73 -18.78
C PRO A 199 11.58 1.38 -18.49
N LYS A 200 12.42 0.35 -18.32
CA LYS A 200 12.00 -0.93 -17.74
C LYS A 200 11.77 -0.81 -16.23
N ILE A 201 11.10 -1.80 -15.64
CA ILE A 201 10.73 -1.80 -14.22
C ILE A 201 11.91 -1.54 -13.28
N ASN A 202 13.09 -2.08 -13.59
CA ASN A 202 14.29 -1.89 -12.78
C ASN A 202 14.82 -0.44 -12.74
N LYS A 203 14.27 0.45 -13.56
CA LYS A 203 14.58 1.89 -13.60
C LYS A 203 13.50 2.76 -12.96
N PHE A 204 12.40 2.18 -12.49
CA PHE A 204 11.34 2.94 -11.83
C PHE A 204 11.80 3.57 -10.52
N ARG A 205 11.18 4.70 -10.17
CA ARG A 205 11.38 5.38 -8.90
C ARG A 205 11.09 4.39 -7.77
N LYS A 206 11.97 4.39 -6.78
CA LYS A 206 11.88 3.52 -5.60
C LYS A 206 11.84 2.01 -5.89
N TYR A 207 12.27 1.58 -7.09
CA TYR A 207 12.48 0.15 -7.40
C TYR A 207 13.33 -0.57 -6.36
N ASN A 208 14.33 0.12 -5.80
CA ASN A 208 15.20 -0.45 -4.77
C ASN A 208 14.43 -0.89 -3.51
N ALA A 209 13.34 -0.22 -3.14
CA ALA A 209 12.50 -0.60 -2.00
C ALA A 209 11.69 -1.87 -2.32
N PHE A 210 11.06 -1.90 -3.50
CA PHE A 210 10.33 -3.08 -3.99
C PHE A 210 11.25 -4.30 -4.14
N ASN A 211 12.44 -4.13 -4.72
CA ASN A 211 13.39 -5.21 -4.91
C ASN A 211 14.00 -5.70 -3.58
N LEU A 212 14.27 -4.80 -2.62
CA LEU A 212 14.71 -5.20 -1.28
C LEU A 212 13.65 -6.05 -0.58
N LEU A 213 12.39 -5.61 -0.60
CA LEU A 213 11.27 -6.34 -0.03
C LEU A 213 11.19 -7.77 -0.58
N ASN A 214 11.23 -7.92 -1.90
CA ASN A 214 11.16 -9.22 -2.56
C ASN A 214 12.38 -10.10 -2.27
N LYS A 215 13.59 -9.54 -2.18
CA LYS A 215 14.79 -10.32 -1.83
C LYS A 215 14.79 -10.78 -0.38
N ILE A 216 14.35 -9.94 0.56
CA ILE A 216 14.16 -10.34 1.96
C ILE A 216 13.15 -11.49 2.02
N ASN A 217 11.99 -11.34 1.40
CA ASN A 217 10.96 -12.38 1.37
C ASN A 217 11.46 -13.69 0.73
N ASN A 218 12.18 -13.60 -0.38
CA ASN A 218 12.76 -14.77 -1.04
C ASN A 218 13.77 -15.49 -0.14
N PHE A 219 14.58 -14.74 0.61
CA PHE A 219 15.51 -15.33 1.57
C PHE A 219 14.79 -15.99 2.74
N LEU A 220 13.80 -15.32 3.34
CA LEU A 220 12.97 -15.86 4.42
C LEU A 220 12.23 -17.15 4.01
N LYS A 221 11.75 -17.23 2.76
CA LYS A 221 11.02 -18.40 2.24
C LYS A 221 11.92 -19.60 2.00
N HIS A 222 13.11 -19.39 1.44
CA HIS A 222 13.90 -20.49 0.89
C HIS A 222 15.10 -20.90 1.75
N ASN A 223 15.61 -20.02 2.63
CA ASN A 223 16.76 -20.32 3.50
C ASN A 223 17.96 -20.92 2.73
N THR A 224 18.20 -20.44 1.51
CA THR A 224 19.29 -20.92 0.66
C THR A 224 20.44 -19.93 0.58
N LEU A 225 21.66 -20.46 0.43
CA LEU A 225 22.88 -19.69 0.17
C LEU A 225 22.70 -18.79 -1.06
N ARG A 226 22.00 -19.27 -2.09
CA ARG A 226 21.70 -18.46 -3.28
C ARG A 226 20.88 -17.21 -2.93
N SER A 227 19.80 -17.36 -2.16
CA SER A 227 18.97 -16.21 -1.76
C SER A 227 19.72 -15.25 -0.83
N TYR A 228 20.56 -15.77 0.08
CA TYR A 228 21.44 -14.98 0.94
C TYR A 228 22.43 -14.15 0.10
N GLU A 229 23.20 -14.78 -0.78
CA GLU A 229 24.20 -14.10 -1.61
C GLU A 229 23.55 -13.09 -2.57
N GLN A 230 22.35 -13.36 -3.07
CA GLN A 230 21.60 -12.36 -3.83
C GLN A 230 21.20 -11.15 -3.00
N LEU A 231 20.72 -11.33 -1.77
CA LEU A 231 20.39 -10.22 -0.89
C LEU A 231 21.64 -9.43 -0.51
N LYS A 232 22.72 -10.11 -0.10
CA LYS A 232 24.02 -9.54 0.25
C LYS A 232 24.65 -8.75 -0.90
N LYS A 233 24.62 -9.28 -2.13
CA LYS A 233 25.15 -8.60 -3.32
C LYS A 233 24.47 -7.26 -3.59
N HIS A 234 23.15 -7.18 -3.44
CA HIS A 234 22.39 -5.98 -3.79
C HIS A 234 22.17 -5.03 -2.61
N TYR A 235 22.14 -5.58 -1.40
CA TYR A 235 21.81 -4.87 -0.16
C TYR A 235 22.70 -5.36 1.00
N PRO A 236 24.03 -5.17 0.92
CA PRO A 236 24.96 -5.71 1.91
C PRO A 236 24.72 -5.18 3.32
N LYS A 237 24.16 -3.97 3.46
CA LYS A 237 23.82 -3.35 4.76
C LYS A 237 22.60 -3.97 5.43
N ASN A 238 21.88 -4.87 4.74
CA ASN A 238 20.69 -5.55 5.23
C ASN A 238 20.96 -7.02 5.59
N VAL A 239 22.23 -7.43 5.63
CA VAL A 239 22.64 -8.81 5.85
C VAL A 239 23.82 -8.84 6.81
N ARG A 240 23.83 -9.81 7.72
CA ARG A 240 24.99 -10.09 8.58
C ARG A 240 26.05 -10.83 7.77
N THR A 241 27.31 -10.43 7.91
CA THR A 241 28.45 -11.07 7.22
C THR A 241 29.19 -12.07 8.09
N LYS A 242 28.79 -12.22 9.35
CA LYS A 242 29.29 -13.18 10.34
C LYS A 242 28.14 -13.64 11.21
N GLY A 243 28.33 -14.76 11.92
CA GLY A 243 27.37 -15.31 12.87
C GLY A 243 26.96 -14.32 13.97
N VAL A 244 25.84 -14.61 14.63
CA VAL A 244 25.17 -13.75 15.64
C VAL A 244 26.11 -13.32 16.77
N ASP A 245 27.08 -14.17 17.13
CA ASP A 245 27.98 -13.98 18.28
C ASP A 245 29.40 -13.52 17.87
N GLY A 246 29.58 -12.99 16.65
CA GLY A 246 30.91 -12.58 16.15
C GLY A 246 31.81 -13.75 15.72
N CYS A 247 31.35 -15.00 15.92
CA CYS A 247 31.96 -16.19 15.36
C CYS A 247 32.00 -16.09 13.82
N LYS A 248 33.13 -16.46 13.23
CA LYS A 248 33.30 -16.59 11.76
C LYS A 248 32.57 -17.82 11.25
N ILE A 249 31.25 -17.76 11.30
CA ILE A 249 30.38 -18.73 10.65
C ILE A 249 29.90 -18.05 9.37
N ASP A 250 30.05 -18.74 8.24
CA ASP A 250 29.45 -18.36 6.96
C ASP A 250 28.03 -18.90 6.90
N TYR A 251 27.17 -18.23 6.12
CA TYR A 251 25.80 -18.71 5.94
C TYR A 251 25.79 -20.01 5.12
N GLU A 252 25.02 -21.00 5.56
CA GLU A 252 24.84 -22.28 4.86
C GLU A 252 23.37 -22.57 4.61
N ASN A 253 23.08 -23.43 3.63
CA ASN A 253 21.70 -23.83 3.31
C ASN A 253 20.99 -24.40 4.54
N GLY A 254 19.76 -23.95 4.78
CA GLY A 254 18.93 -24.40 5.90
C GLY A 254 19.12 -23.61 7.19
N MET A 255 20.16 -22.76 7.30
CA MET A 255 20.27 -21.81 8.42
C MET A 255 19.09 -20.83 8.39
N TYR A 256 18.55 -20.51 9.57
CA TYR A 256 17.38 -19.64 9.67
C TYR A 256 17.71 -18.23 9.15
N ALA A 257 17.06 -17.82 8.07
CA ALA A 257 17.34 -16.55 7.39
C ALA A 257 17.14 -15.32 8.29
N GLY A 258 16.20 -15.40 9.25
CA GLY A 258 15.89 -14.29 10.16
C GLY A 258 17.08 -13.83 11.00
N ASP A 259 17.97 -14.75 11.38
CA ASP A 259 19.17 -14.43 12.17
C ASP A 259 20.22 -13.65 11.36
N TRP A 260 20.09 -13.67 10.03
CA TRP A 260 21.06 -13.11 9.09
C TRP A 260 20.57 -11.84 8.42
N ILE A 261 19.30 -11.46 8.60
CA ILE A 261 18.74 -10.23 8.06
C ILE A 261 18.90 -9.09 9.06
N ILE A 262 19.29 -7.92 8.56
CA ILE A 262 19.33 -6.66 9.32
C ILE A 262 18.21 -5.77 8.80
N ILE A 263 17.20 -5.54 9.65
CA ILE A 263 16.11 -4.61 9.40
C ILE A 263 16.30 -3.37 10.25
N LYS A 264 16.21 -2.19 9.61
CA LYS A 264 16.24 -0.92 10.34
C LYS A 264 14.91 -0.68 11.05
N PRO A 265 14.88 -0.06 12.23
CA PRO A 265 13.65 0.15 13.01
C PRO A 265 12.49 0.80 12.23
N ASP A 266 12.82 1.69 11.29
CA ASP A 266 11.89 2.47 10.47
C ASP A 266 11.67 1.90 9.05
N TYR A 267 12.12 0.66 8.79
CA TYR A 267 12.09 0.08 7.46
C TYR A 267 10.67 0.00 6.89
N ILE A 268 9.74 -0.58 7.65
CA ILE A 268 8.34 -0.76 7.24
C ILE A 268 7.63 0.60 7.16
N ASP A 269 7.86 1.49 8.12
CA ASP A 269 7.30 2.85 8.16
C ASP A 269 7.54 3.59 6.83
N LYS A 270 8.75 3.45 6.29
CA LYS A 270 9.17 4.11 5.03
C LYS A 270 8.91 3.26 3.79
N LEU A 271 8.48 2.01 3.93
CA LEU A 271 8.30 1.09 2.81
C LEU A 271 7.07 1.44 2.00
N PHE A 272 5.93 1.70 2.65
CA PHE A 272 4.64 1.89 2.00
C PHE A 272 4.64 3.07 1.01
N ASP A 273 5.15 4.23 1.43
CA ASP A 273 5.20 5.42 0.55
C ASP A 273 6.11 5.18 -0.66
N LYS A 274 7.18 4.41 -0.48
CA LYS A 274 8.07 4.02 -1.58
C LYS A 274 7.40 3.04 -2.55
N LEU A 275 6.58 2.12 -2.04
CA LEU A 275 5.81 1.19 -2.86
C LEU A 275 4.74 1.92 -3.68
N ILE A 276 4.04 2.90 -3.10
CA ILE A 276 3.07 3.73 -3.84
C ILE A 276 3.76 4.41 -5.03
N ILE A 277 4.93 5.04 -4.80
CA ILE A 277 5.70 5.68 -5.87
C ILE A 277 6.15 4.67 -6.94
N PHE A 278 6.56 3.47 -6.55
CA PHE A 278 6.93 2.41 -7.49
C PHE A 278 5.75 1.97 -8.36
N PHE A 279 4.56 1.75 -7.77
CA PHE A 279 3.37 1.36 -8.51
C PHE A 279 2.73 2.50 -9.29
N GLU A 280 2.96 3.75 -8.91
CA GLU A 280 2.66 4.93 -9.72
C GLU A 280 3.40 4.90 -11.06
N ASP A 281 4.71 4.65 -11.04
CA ASP A 281 5.52 4.48 -12.24
C ASP A 281 5.05 3.27 -13.06
N TYR A 282 4.76 2.15 -12.40
CA TYR A 282 4.22 0.97 -13.09
C TYR A 282 2.94 1.30 -13.86
N CYS A 283 1.95 1.92 -13.21
CA CYS A 283 0.66 2.19 -13.83
C CYS A 283 0.76 3.29 -14.90
N SER A 284 1.56 4.32 -14.68
CA SER A 284 1.74 5.41 -15.65
C SER A 284 2.58 5.01 -16.87
N ILE A 285 3.63 4.22 -16.69
CA ILE A 285 4.58 3.89 -17.76
C ILE A 285 4.14 2.64 -18.51
N ILE A 286 3.76 1.57 -17.80
CA ILE A 286 3.37 0.29 -18.43
C ILE A 286 1.92 0.35 -18.88
N LEU A 287 1.01 0.75 -18.00
CA LEU A 287 -0.44 0.73 -18.27
C LEU A 287 -0.97 2.01 -18.92
N LYS A 288 -0.12 3.04 -19.03
CA LYS A 288 -0.44 4.35 -19.60
C LYS A 288 -1.62 5.04 -18.89
N GLU A 289 -1.76 4.79 -17.58
CA GLU A 289 -2.78 5.43 -16.76
C GLU A 289 -2.40 6.88 -16.41
N ASN A 290 -3.37 7.79 -16.47
CA ASN A 290 -3.21 9.14 -15.95
C ASN A 290 -3.48 9.17 -14.45
N ILE A 291 -2.40 9.14 -13.67
CA ILE A 291 -2.45 9.09 -12.20
C ILE A 291 -3.17 10.30 -11.60
N LYS A 292 -2.99 11.50 -12.16
CA LYS A 292 -3.62 12.73 -11.66
C LYS A 292 -5.15 12.73 -11.81
N GLU A 293 -5.66 11.87 -12.67
CA GLU A 293 -7.08 11.72 -12.95
C GLU A 293 -7.68 10.47 -12.28
N ALA A 294 -6.85 9.57 -11.76
CA ALA A 294 -7.29 8.29 -11.23
C ALA A 294 -8.29 8.44 -10.08
N ASP A 295 -8.23 9.53 -9.30
CA ASP A 295 -9.12 9.74 -8.16
C ASP A 295 -10.56 10.14 -8.53
N TRP A 296 -10.82 10.61 -9.77
CA TRP A 296 -12.13 11.14 -10.15
C TRP A 296 -12.60 10.82 -11.58
N ASN A 297 -11.71 10.43 -12.49
CA ASN A 297 -12.04 10.26 -13.91
C ASN A 297 -12.63 8.86 -14.21
N TYR A 298 -13.67 8.50 -13.47
CA TYR A 298 -14.46 7.30 -13.68
C TYR A 298 -15.94 7.58 -13.46
N ASP A 299 -16.82 6.85 -14.14
CA ASP A 299 -18.27 7.07 -14.09
C ASP A 299 -18.83 7.07 -12.65
N ASP A 300 -18.40 6.11 -11.82
CA ASP A 300 -18.90 5.95 -10.46
C ASP A 300 -18.60 7.15 -9.55
N TYR A 301 -17.52 7.90 -9.79
CA TYR A 301 -17.21 9.12 -9.02
C TYR A 301 -18.39 10.10 -9.06
N PHE A 302 -18.92 10.35 -10.25
CA PHE A 302 -20.02 11.28 -10.47
C PHE A 302 -21.38 10.70 -10.05
N ARG A 303 -21.54 9.37 -10.13
CA ARG A 303 -22.74 8.69 -9.63
C ARG A 303 -22.81 8.75 -8.11
N ASP A 304 -21.68 8.57 -7.44
CA ASP A 304 -21.58 8.65 -5.98
C ASP A 304 -21.73 10.09 -5.49
N ALA A 305 -21.15 11.06 -6.22
CA ALA A 305 -21.43 12.48 -5.98
C ALA A 305 -22.95 12.77 -6.06
N PHE A 306 -23.64 12.24 -7.07
CA PHE A 306 -25.09 12.40 -7.19
C PHE A 306 -25.88 11.79 -6.02
N LYS A 307 -25.47 10.63 -5.49
CA LYS A 307 -26.10 10.07 -4.27
C LYS A 307 -25.98 11.02 -3.08
N VAL A 308 -24.84 11.70 -2.94
CA VAL A 308 -24.64 12.73 -1.91
C VAL A 308 -25.57 13.92 -2.13
N PHE A 309 -25.70 14.36 -3.38
CA PHE A 309 -26.56 15.50 -3.72
C PHE A 309 -28.04 15.27 -3.39
N GLN A 310 -28.50 14.02 -3.43
CA GLN A 310 -29.86 13.65 -3.04
C GLN A 310 -30.12 13.77 -1.53
N PHE A 311 -29.06 13.74 -0.71
CA PHE A 311 -29.16 13.80 0.75
C PHE A 311 -28.15 14.81 1.36
N PRO A 312 -28.27 16.12 1.06
CA PRO A 312 -27.30 17.13 1.51
C PRO A 312 -27.16 17.19 3.03
N ASN A 313 -28.29 17.08 3.75
CA ASN A 313 -28.33 17.19 5.20
C ASN A 313 -27.54 16.06 5.87
N ALA A 314 -27.65 14.84 5.35
CA ALA A 314 -26.89 13.69 5.84
C ALA A 314 -25.38 13.88 5.63
N TYR A 315 -24.98 14.49 4.51
CA TYR A 315 -23.59 14.78 4.20
C TYR A 315 -22.98 15.87 5.09
N TYR A 316 -23.73 16.94 5.37
CA TYR A 316 -23.30 17.99 6.29
C TYR A 316 -23.46 17.60 7.77
N GLY A 317 -23.89 16.38 8.08
CA GLY A 317 -24.10 15.91 9.45
C GLY A 317 -25.25 16.61 10.18
N ILE A 318 -26.16 17.25 9.44
CA ILE A 318 -27.35 17.91 9.95
C ILE A 318 -28.46 16.86 9.99
N ARG A 319 -28.80 16.39 11.20
CA ARG A 319 -29.94 15.47 11.41
C ARG A 319 -31.26 16.21 11.37
#